data_AF-A0A8T6TVU9-F1
#
_entry.id   AF-A0A8T6TVU9-F1
#
_cell.length_a   1.000
_cell.length_b   1.000
_cell.length_c   1.000
_cell.angle_alpha   90.00
_cell.angle_beta   90.00
_cell.angle_gamma   90.00
#
_symmetry.space_group_name_H-M   'P 1'
#
loop_
_entity.id
_entity.type
_entity.pdbx_description
1 polymer ?
#
loop_
_entity_poly.entity_id
_entity_poly.type
_entity_poly.pdbx_seq_one_letter_code
_entity_poly.pdbx_strand_id
1 'polypeptide(L)' 'AGTGPMHPFKNILRAPCVSIGSTYIFSRMHSPNEFARTDLLKKTTKCVCHIIQNFSKP' A
#
# COMPACT_ATOMS: atom_id res chain seq x y z
N ALA A 1 3.76 12.87 11.58
CA ALA A 1 2.29 12.77 11.48
C ALA A 1 1.96 11.96 10.23
N GLY A 2 1.41 10.75 10.39
CA GLY A 2 1.01 9.90 9.26
C GLY A 2 -0.44 10.20 8.85
N THR A 3 -0.70 11.41 8.38
CA THR A 3 -2.00 11.76 7.81
C THR A 3 -1.96 11.47 6.32
N GLY A 4 -2.94 10.70 5.83
CA GLY A 4 -2.98 10.29 4.43
C GLY A 4 -4.42 10.31 3.89
N PRO A 5 -4.57 10.01 2.59
CA PRO A 5 -5.87 10.04 1.92
C PRO A 5 -6.88 9.04 2.50
N MET A 6 -6.48 8.10 3.35
CA MET A 6 -7.43 7.20 4.03
C MET A 6 -8.41 7.94 4.95
N HIS A 7 -8.05 9.11 5.50
CA HIS A 7 -8.93 9.88 6.37
C HIS A 7 -10.24 10.31 5.67
N PRO A 8 -10.21 10.99 4.50
CA PRO A 8 -11.43 11.31 3.77
C PRO A 8 -12.17 10.08 3.25
N PHE A 9 -11.48 9.00 2.82
CA PHE A 9 -12.17 7.78 2.39
C PHE A 9 -12.99 7.13 3.52
N LYS A 10 -12.44 7.11 4.74
CA LYS A 10 -13.15 6.61 5.92
C LYS A 10 -14.29 7.53 6.36
N ASN A 11 -14.06 8.84 6.40
CA ASN A 11 -14.98 9.77 7.06
C ASN A 11 -16.04 10.37 6.13
N ILE A 12 -15.71 10.59 4.87
CA ILE A 12 -16.62 11.17 3.87
C ILE A 12 -17.33 10.05 3.12
N LEU A 13 -16.57 9.13 2.53
CA LEU A 13 -17.14 8.04 1.71
C LEU A 13 -17.65 6.86 2.54
N ARG A 14 -17.30 6.80 3.84
CA ARG A 14 -17.65 5.69 4.75
C ARG A 14 -17.24 4.32 4.22
N ALA A 15 -16.17 4.28 3.42
CA ALA A 15 -15.69 3.05 2.81
C ALA A 15 -14.66 2.35 3.72
N PRO A 16 -14.71 1.01 3.88
CA PRO A 16 -13.64 0.27 4.52
C PRO A 16 -12.35 0.43 3.73
N CYS A 17 -11.24 0.72 4.41
CA CYS A 17 -9.97 1.04 3.79
C CYS A 17 -8.84 0.19 4.38
N VAL A 18 -7.97 -0.30 3.50
CA VAL A 18 -6.72 -0.97 3.86
C VAL A 18 -5.59 -0.38 3.00
N SER A 19 -4.41 -0.16 3.61
CA SER A 19 -3.21 0.28 2.91
C SER A 19 -2.23 -0.88 2.83
N ILE A 20 -1.67 -1.11 1.63
CA ILE A 20 -0.75 -2.21 1.36
C ILE A 20 0.48 -1.63 0.65
N GLY A 21 1.67 -1.99 1.12
CA GLY A 21 2.93 -1.48 0.58
C GLY A 21 4.05 -2.51 0.64
N SER A 22 5.15 -2.21 -0.04
CA SER A 22 6.39 -3.01 -0.08
C SER A 22 7.56 -2.33 0.65
N THR A 23 7.26 -1.30 1.46
CA THR A 23 8.28 -0.46 2.07
C THR A 23 9.19 -1.25 2.99
N TYR A 24 10.49 -1.17 2.73
CA TYR A 24 11.51 -1.67 3.64
C TYR A 24 11.73 -0.66 4.77
N ILE A 25 11.91 -1.11 6.02
CA ILE A 25 12.03 -0.21 7.19
C ILE A 25 13.17 0.81 7.05
N PHE A 26 14.22 0.47 6.28
CA PHE A 26 15.34 1.38 6.00
C PHE A 26 15.28 2.01 4.61
N SER A 27 14.11 2.12 3.99
CA SER A 27 13.93 2.68 2.63
C SER A 27 14.34 4.14 2.50
N ARG A 28 14.58 4.85 3.62
CA ARG A 28 14.93 6.28 3.66
C ARG A 28 13.89 7.16 2.99
N MET A 29 12.61 6.87 3.21
CA MET A 29 11.50 7.66 2.66
C MET A 29 11.67 9.14 3.01
N HIS A 30 11.60 10.01 2.01
CA HIS A 30 11.84 11.46 2.12
C HIS A 30 13.27 11.86 2.49
N SER A 31 14.27 11.01 2.25
CA SER A 31 15.69 11.29 2.53
C SER A 31 16.59 10.92 1.34
N PRO A 32 17.82 11.45 1.25
CA PRO A 32 18.76 11.07 0.20
C PRO A 32 19.04 9.55 0.18
N ASN A 33 19.19 9.02 -1.03
CA ASN A 33 19.28 7.58 -1.29
C ASN A 33 18.04 6.80 -0.84
N GLU A 34 16.85 7.39 -1.01
CA GLU A 34 15.59 6.66 -0.94
C GLU A 34 15.59 5.49 -1.94
N PHE A 35 15.21 4.29 -1.48
CA PHE A 35 15.23 3.11 -2.33
C PHE A 35 14.07 2.15 -2.03
N ALA A 36 13.77 1.32 -3.02
CA ALA A 36 12.83 0.22 -2.91
C ALA A 36 13.52 -1.11 -3.15
N ARG A 37 13.12 -2.14 -2.41
CA ARG A 37 13.58 -3.52 -2.62
C ARG A 37 12.75 -4.18 -3.72
N THR A 38 13.41 -4.62 -4.79
CA THR A 38 12.74 -5.24 -5.94
C THR A 38 12.04 -6.56 -5.58
N ASP A 39 12.58 -7.32 -4.64
CA ASP A 39 11.97 -8.56 -4.15
C ASP A 39 10.69 -8.29 -3.35
N LEU A 40 10.66 -7.23 -2.53
CA LEU A 40 9.45 -6.80 -1.82
C LEU A 40 8.41 -6.23 -2.78
N LEU A 41 8.83 -5.44 -3.76
CA LEU A 41 7.95 -4.92 -4.81
C LEU A 41 7.24 -6.06 -5.54
N LYS A 42 8.00 -7.07 -5.99
CA LYS A 42 7.44 -8.25 -6.67
C LYS A 42 6.45 -9.02 -5.79
N LYS A 43 6.73 -9.19 -4.50
CA LYS A 43 5.81 -9.84 -3.55
C LYS A 43 4.52 -9.05 -3.36
N THR A 44 4.62 -7.73 -3.16
CA THR A 44 3.45 -6.87 -2.99
C THR A 44 2.60 -6.80 -4.25
N THR A 45 3.20 -6.75 -5.45
CA THR A 45 2.44 -6.82 -6.71
C THR A 45 1.61 -8.09 -6.79
N LYS A 46 2.18 -9.27 -6.48
CA LYS A 46 1.42 -10.53 -6.44
C LYS A 46 0.30 -10.49 -5.40
N CYS A 47 0.56 -9.95 -4.22
CA CYS A 47 -0.44 -9.78 -3.17
C CYS A 47 -1.63 -8.94 -3.66
N VAL A 48 -1.37 -7.79 -4.29
CA VAL A 48 -2.41 -6.92 -4.85
C VAL A 48 -3.20 -7.64 -5.95
N CYS A 49 -2.52 -8.38 -6.84
CA CYS A 49 -3.20 -9.21 -7.85
C CYS A 49 -4.16 -10.22 -7.19
N HIS A 50 -3.72 -10.93 -6.15
CA HIS A 50 -4.58 -11.88 -5.44
C HIS A 50 -5.77 -11.21 -4.76
N ILE A 51 -5.58 -10.02 -4.18
CA ILE A 51 -6.66 -9.26 -3.57
C ILE A 51 -7.70 -8.89 -4.63
N ILE A 52 -7.29 -8.28 -5.73
CA ILE A 52 -8.19 -7.90 -6.83
C ILE A 52 -8.94 -9.12 -7.35
N GLN A 53 -8.24 -10.23 -7.62
CA GLN A 53 -8.84 -11.47 -8.10
C GLN A 53 -9.86 -12.06 -7.11
N ASN A 54 -9.62 -11.94 -5.81
CA ASN A 54 -10.56 -12.43 -4.80
C ASN A 54 -11.80 -11.54 -4.69
N PHE A 55 -11.65 -10.22 -4.81
CA PHE A 55 -12.77 -9.28 -4.82
C PHE A 55 -13.57 -9.30 -6.13
N SER A 56 -12.97 -9.72 -7.23
CA SER A 56 -13.66 -9.84 -8.53
C SER A 56 -14.41 -11.16 -8.72
N LYS A 57 -14.32 -12.11 -7.77
CA LYS A 57 -15.07 -13.36 -7.85
C LYS A 57 -16.55 -13.08 -7.62
N PRO A 58 -17.45 -13.67 -8.43
CA PRO A 58 -18.89 -13.54 -8.26
C PRO A 58 -19.39 -14.22 -6.97
#